data_AF-A0AAE4YSN5-F1
#
_entry.id   AF-A0AAE4YSN5-F1
#
_cell.length_a   1.000
_cell.length_b   1.000
_cell.length_c   1.000
_cell.angle_alpha   90.00
_cell.angle_beta   90.00
_cell.angle_gamma   90.00
#
_symmetry.space_group_name_H-M   'P 1'
#
loop_
_entity.id
_entity.type
_entity.pdbx_description
1 polymer ?
#
loop_
_entity_poly.entity_id
_entity_poly.type
_entity_poly.pdbx_seq_one_letter_code
_entity_poly.pdbx_strand_id
1 'polypeptide(L)'
;MKSFRSMGLAIALNALLGTSAGAQDTKNAMLFDYPTAAISQLGRADAPEVAKAAGVISSEWNFIEDSFRNIGSPSKNFRLAMNHNKELLQTAADDPNGKLSMELVGYVEEDLAIKSNYIRGRSTQATVSAAIYSEVAVDVRTMKNGGEIDGYIIGFSPRHMAGSDPLIKFNNPTNPSEGSLPPGRYEMMAILNNQVVQRQEVSIGILGQKGEPIICLVP
;
A
#
# COMPACT_ATOMS: atom_id res chain seq x y z
N MET A 1 78.17 3.48 -43.78
CA MET A 1 78.58 4.25 -42.57
C MET A 1 77.33 4.39 -41.71
N LYS A 2 77.10 3.49 -40.76
CA LYS A 2 77.48 3.53 -39.32
C LYS A 2 76.84 4.68 -38.52
N SER A 3 76.02 4.26 -37.53
CA SER A 3 75.60 4.94 -36.29
C SER A 3 74.50 6.01 -36.44
N PHE A 4 73.52 6.20 -35.55
CA PHE A 4 73.47 6.01 -34.09
C PHE A 4 72.08 5.55 -33.58
N ARG A 5 72.10 4.94 -32.39
CA ARG A 5 70.96 4.50 -31.55
C ARG A 5 70.31 5.67 -30.79
N SER A 6 69.03 5.54 -30.43
CA SER A 6 68.47 5.66 -29.06
C SER A 6 66.93 5.66 -29.16
N MET A 7 66.21 4.60 -28.81
CA MET A 7 65.58 4.39 -27.50
C MET A 7 65.01 5.67 -26.86
N GLY A 8 63.69 5.79 -26.92
CA GLY A 8 62.85 6.70 -26.16
C GLY A 8 61.51 6.03 -25.91
N LEU A 9 61.43 5.34 -24.77
CA LEU A 9 60.28 4.64 -24.22
C LEU A 9 59.24 5.67 -23.74
N ALA A 10 57.99 5.57 -24.18
CA ALA A 10 56.86 6.24 -23.55
C ALA A 10 55.67 5.27 -23.50
N ILE A 11 55.63 4.48 -22.44
CA ILE A 11 54.45 3.70 -22.04
C ILE A 11 53.50 4.70 -21.38
N ALA A 12 52.49 5.16 -22.11
CA ALA A 12 51.39 5.92 -21.53
C ALA A 12 50.45 4.96 -20.81
N LEU A 13 50.57 4.99 -19.48
CA LEU A 13 49.70 4.39 -18.49
C LEU A 13 48.27 4.96 -18.65
N ASN A 14 47.32 4.14 -19.05
CA ASN A 14 45.91 4.36 -18.75
C ASN A 14 45.37 3.13 -18.03
N ALA A 15 45.64 3.11 -16.73
CA ALA A 15 44.92 2.29 -15.78
C ALA A 15 43.47 2.80 -15.74
N LEU A 16 42.59 2.26 -16.59
CA LEU A 16 41.17 2.19 -16.27
C LEU A 16 41.02 1.16 -15.15
N LEU A 17 41.36 1.58 -13.94
CA LEU A 17 40.75 1.02 -12.74
C LEU A 17 39.30 1.49 -12.77
N GLY A 18 38.47 0.70 -13.45
CA GLY A 18 37.04 0.69 -13.22
C GLY A 18 36.82 0.34 -11.76
N THR A 19 36.76 1.37 -10.93
CA THR A 19 36.12 1.32 -9.62
C THR A 19 34.63 1.20 -9.91
N SER A 20 34.15 -0.01 -10.25
CA SER A 20 32.76 -0.35 -9.92
C SER A 20 32.73 -0.53 -8.41
N ALA A 21 32.72 0.61 -7.72
CA ALA A 21 32.25 0.73 -6.35
C ALA A 21 30.92 -0.02 -6.25
N GLY A 22 30.79 -0.79 -5.18
CA GLY A 22 29.88 -1.91 -5.05
C GLY A 22 28.46 -1.60 -5.48
N ALA A 23 27.95 -2.42 -6.40
CA ALA A 23 26.54 -2.78 -6.41
C ALA A 23 26.29 -3.74 -5.23
N GLN A 24 26.38 -3.23 -4.00
CA GLN A 24 25.87 -3.87 -2.80
C GLN A 24 24.98 -2.84 -2.10
N ASP A 25 23.79 -3.29 -1.68
CA ASP A 25 22.82 -2.61 -0.83
C ASP A 25 21.83 -1.59 -1.41
N THR A 26 21.22 -1.88 -2.57
CA THR A 26 19.85 -1.38 -2.87
C THR A 26 18.77 -2.44 -2.72
N LYS A 27 19.11 -3.68 -2.33
CA LYS A 27 18.14 -4.73 -1.99
C LYS A 27 17.54 -4.58 -0.57
N ASN A 28 18.06 -3.65 0.23
CA ASN A 28 17.64 -3.42 1.62
C ASN A 28 17.16 -1.99 1.89
N ALA A 29 16.77 -1.23 0.86
CA ALA A 29 15.94 -0.06 1.12
C ALA A 29 14.63 -0.58 1.73
N MET A 30 14.38 -0.28 3.01
CA MET A 30 13.12 -0.60 3.68
C MET A 30 11.98 -0.23 2.73
N LEU A 31 11.18 -1.22 2.34
CA LEU A 31 10.16 -1.05 1.29
C LEU A 31 9.05 -0.09 1.73
N PHE A 32 8.91 0.04 3.04
CA PHE A 32 8.07 0.98 3.76
C PHE A 32 8.85 1.46 4.99
N ASP A 33 8.77 2.74 5.34
CA ASP A 33 9.36 3.22 6.59
C ASP A 33 8.57 2.66 7.78
N TYR A 34 9.14 1.70 8.50
CA TYR A 34 8.50 1.16 9.70
C TYR A 34 8.36 2.24 10.80
N PRO A 35 7.17 2.43 11.40
CA PRO A 35 6.90 3.45 12.41
C PRO A 35 7.48 3.11 13.80
N THR A 36 8.79 2.83 13.90
CA THR A 36 9.44 2.32 15.12
C THR A 36 9.10 3.12 16.38
N ALA A 37 9.24 4.44 16.32
CA ALA A 37 9.02 5.31 17.48
C ALA A 37 7.55 5.28 17.93
N ALA A 38 6.60 5.42 17.00
CA ALA A 38 5.18 5.41 17.28
C ALA A 38 4.74 4.05 17.87
N ILE A 39 5.14 2.94 17.26
CA ILE A 39 4.82 1.59 17.78
C ILE A 39 5.41 1.39 19.18
N SER A 40 6.65 1.82 19.42
CA SER A 40 7.28 1.68 20.74
C SER A 40 6.59 2.52 21.81
N GLN A 41 6.08 3.70 21.45
CA GLN A 41 5.32 4.57 22.35
C GLN A 41 3.93 4.00 22.64
N LEU A 42 3.18 3.58 21.61
CA LEU A 42 1.87 2.94 21.75
C LEU A 42 1.94 1.64 22.56
N GLY A 43 3.02 0.87 22.40
CA GLY A 43 3.27 -0.35 23.18
C GLY A 43 3.50 -0.12 24.67
N ARG A 44 3.69 1.14 25.10
CA ARG A 44 3.83 1.56 26.51
C ARG A 44 2.59 2.32 27.02
N ALA A 45 1.51 2.38 26.26
CA ALA A 45 0.27 3.00 26.70
C ALA A 45 -0.27 2.30 27.95
N ASP A 46 -0.86 3.08 28.86
CA ASP A 46 -1.56 2.56 30.04
C ASP A 46 -2.88 1.90 29.65
N ALA A 47 -3.44 2.28 28.49
CA ALA A 47 -4.58 1.62 27.85
C ALA A 47 -4.18 0.24 27.28
N PRO A 48 -4.61 -0.89 27.89
CA PRO A 48 -4.13 -2.22 27.50
C PRO A 48 -4.48 -2.59 26.06
N GLU A 49 -5.62 -2.11 25.56
CA GLU A 49 -6.08 -2.35 24.19
C GLU A 49 -5.14 -1.70 23.17
N VAL A 50 -4.66 -0.49 23.45
CA VAL A 50 -3.71 0.23 22.59
C VAL A 50 -2.36 -0.47 22.57
N ALA A 51 -1.85 -0.85 23.73
CA ALA A 51 -0.58 -1.57 23.83
C ALA A 51 -0.64 -2.94 23.12
N LYS A 52 -1.77 -3.65 23.25
CA LYS A 52 -2.02 -4.91 22.55
C LYS A 52 -2.08 -4.71 21.03
N ALA A 53 -2.85 -3.72 20.57
CA ALA A 53 -2.98 -3.39 19.16
C ALA A 53 -1.61 -3.06 18.54
N ALA A 54 -0.76 -2.29 19.24
CA ALA A 54 0.60 -1.97 18.80
C ALA A 54 1.46 -3.23 18.55
N GLY A 55 1.33 -4.26 19.39
CA GLY A 55 1.99 -5.55 19.20
C GLY A 55 1.51 -6.30 17.95
N VAL A 56 0.19 -6.31 17.71
CA VAL A 56 -0.41 -6.93 16.52
C VAL A 56 0.03 -6.18 15.26
N ILE A 57 -0.11 -4.86 15.25
CA ILE A 57 0.31 -3.98 14.15
C ILE A 57 1.78 -4.19 13.80
N SER A 58 2.66 -4.28 14.81
CA SER A 58 4.08 -4.57 14.61
C SER A 58 4.29 -5.89 13.86
N SER A 59 3.62 -6.95 14.29
CA SER A 59 3.72 -8.29 13.68
C SER A 59 3.22 -8.28 12.24
N GLU A 60 2.06 -7.68 11.99
CA GLU A 60 1.45 -7.65 10.64
C GLU A 60 2.26 -6.80 9.67
N TRP A 61 2.82 -5.66 10.12
CA TRP A 61 3.68 -4.82 9.29
C TRP A 61 4.95 -5.55 8.87
N ASN A 62 5.64 -6.20 9.83
CA ASN A 62 6.85 -6.98 9.54
C ASN A 62 6.56 -8.11 8.55
N PHE A 63 5.44 -8.83 8.75
CA PHE A 63 5.01 -9.86 7.81
C PHE A 63 4.80 -9.31 6.39
N ILE A 64 4.14 -8.16 6.24
CA ILE A 64 3.92 -7.51 4.95
C ILE A 64 5.26 -7.12 4.31
N GLU A 65 6.16 -6.49 5.06
CA GLU A 65 7.47 -6.07 4.57
C GLU A 65 8.32 -7.27 4.10
N ASP A 66 8.41 -8.31 4.92
CA ASP A 66 9.16 -9.54 4.59
C ASP A 66 8.56 -10.25 3.35
N SER A 67 7.24 -10.19 3.21
CA SER A 67 6.53 -10.73 2.04
C SER A 67 6.94 -10.04 0.73
N PHE A 68 7.19 -8.73 0.75
CA PHE A 68 7.64 -8.00 -0.43
C PHE A 68 9.15 -8.11 -0.70
N ARG A 69 9.98 -8.32 0.34
CA ARG A 69 11.45 -8.39 0.22
C ARG A 69 11.93 -9.37 -0.86
N ASN A 70 11.23 -10.49 -1.02
CA ASN A 70 11.64 -11.56 -1.94
C ASN A 70 10.93 -11.54 -3.30
N ILE A 71 9.89 -10.73 -3.48
CA ILE A 71 9.04 -10.73 -4.70
C ILE A 71 9.07 -9.41 -5.47
N GLY A 72 9.69 -8.38 -4.90
CA GLY A 72 9.87 -7.07 -5.52
C GLY A 72 9.09 -5.94 -4.85
N SER A 73 9.15 -4.76 -5.45
CA SER A 73 8.57 -3.56 -4.87
C SER A 73 7.04 -3.53 -4.98
N PRO A 74 6.32 -3.09 -3.94
CA PRO A 74 4.87 -2.91 -3.96
C PRO A 74 4.43 -1.89 -5.02
N SER A 75 3.14 -1.84 -5.33
CA SER A 75 2.58 -0.78 -6.18
C SER A 75 2.69 0.60 -5.50
N LYS A 76 2.50 1.66 -6.29
CA LYS A 76 2.44 3.04 -5.75
C LYS A 76 1.28 3.21 -4.76
N ASN A 77 0.10 2.70 -5.08
CA ASN A 77 -1.08 2.84 -4.24
C ASN A 77 -0.94 2.06 -2.94
N PHE A 78 -0.31 0.87 -2.98
CA PHE A 78 -0.05 0.10 -1.76
C PHE A 78 0.92 0.84 -0.84
N ARG A 79 1.99 1.45 -1.36
CA ARG A 79 2.87 2.32 -0.57
C ARG A 79 2.15 3.51 0.04
N LEU A 80 1.27 4.17 -0.74
CA LEU A 80 0.48 5.29 -0.23
C LEU A 80 -0.43 4.84 0.92
N ALA A 81 -1.09 3.69 0.80
CA ALA A 81 -1.91 3.13 1.87
C ALA A 81 -1.08 2.78 3.13
N MET A 82 0.11 2.21 2.96
CA MET A 82 1.00 1.93 4.10
C MET A 82 1.54 3.21 4.77
N ASN A 83 1.94 4.21 3.99
CA ASN A 83 2.36 5.51 4.52
C ASN A 83 1.22 6.21 5.27
N HIS A 84 0.00 6.08 4.76
CA HIS A 84 -1.17 6.58 5.45
C HIS A 84 -1.33 5.92 6.84
N ASN A 85 -1.19 4.60 6.94
CA ASN A 85 -1.22 3.90 8.23
C ASN A 85 -0.12 4.39 9.18
N LYS A 86 1.09 4.67 8.66
CA LYS A 86 2.18 5.27 9.44
C LYS A 86 1.77 6.61 10.04
N GLU A 87 1.14 7.49 9.26
CA GLU A 87 0.68 8.81 9.73
C GLU A 87 -0.38 8.70 10.84
N LEU A 88 -1.30 7.74 10.74
CA LEU A 88 -2.29 7.48 11.80
C LEU A 88 -1.63 6.98 13.07
N LEU A 89 -0.64 6.09 12.97
CA LEU A 89 0.11 5.61 14.13
C LEU A 89 0.92 6.71 14.80
N GLN A 90 1.52 7.61 14.02
CA GLN A 90 2.22 8.78 14.55
C GLN A 90 1.25 9.69 15.30
N THR A 91 0.08 9.96 14.72
CA THR A 91 -0.97 10.76 15.38
C THR A 91 -1.47 10.11 16.67
N ALA A 92 -1.69 8.79 16.65
CA ALA A 92 -2.10 8.04 17.84
C ALA A 92 -1.02 8.04 18.93
N ALA A 93 0.26 8.04 18.53
CA ALA A 93 1.37 8.08 19.48
C ALA A 93 1.48 9.42 20.20
N ASP A 94 0.96 10.53 19.66
CA ASP A 94 1.01 11.83 20.33
C ASP A 94 0.19 11.86 21.64
N ASP A 95 -0.88 11.06 21.74
CA ASP A 95 -1.65 10.85 22.97
C ASP A 95 -2.04 9.37 23.14
N PRO A 96 -1.13 8.47 23.56
CA PRO A 96 -1.34 7.02 23.53
C PRO A 96 -2.51 6.51 24.38
N ASN A 97 -2.95 7.30 25.35
CA ASN A 97 -4.03 6.96 26.28
C ASN A 97 -5.37 7.63 25.89
N GLY A 98 -5.38 8.46 24.85
CA GLY A 98 -6.56 9.15 24.35
C GLY A 98 -7.54 8.24 23.62
N LYS A 99 -8.83 8.62 23.62
CA LYS A 99 -9.88 7.90 22.88
C LYS A 99 -9.59 7.83 21.38
N LEU A 100 -9.11 8.93 20.82
CA LEU A 100 -8.73 9.01 19.41
C LEU A 100 -7.66 7.98 19.06
N SER A 101 -6.66 7.79 19.93
CA SER A 101 -5.58 6.83 19.69
C SER A 101 -6.09 5.40 19.65
N MET A 102 -7.03 5.04 20.52
CA MET A 102 -7.71 3.73 20.46
C MET A 102 -8.43 3.52 19.12
N GLU A 103 -9.12 4.54 18.61
CA GLU A 103 -9.79 4.47 17.30
C GLU A 103 -8.78 4.32 16.16
N LEU A 104 -7.72 5.14 16.17
CA LEU A 104 -6.69 5.15 15.14
C LEU A 104 -5.90 3.85 15.07
N VAL A 105 -5.47 3.30 16.22
CA VAL A 105 -4.78 1.99 16.24
C VAL A 105 -5.72 0.88 15.80
N GLY A 106 -7.01 0.93 16.16
CA GLY A 106 -8.01 -0.02 15.69
C GLY A 106 -8.18 0.00 14.16
N TYR A 107 -8.22 1.19 13.55
CA TYR A 107 -8.28 1.31 12.08
C TYR A 107 -7.03 0.74 11.40
N VAL A 108 -5.85 1.02 11.93
CA VAL A 108 -4.59 0.50 11.37
C VAL A 108 -4.48 -1.02 11.57
N GLU A 109 -4.86 -1.53 12.74
CA GLU A 109 -4.86 -2.97 13.02
C GLU A 109 -5.78 -3.72 12.03
N GLU A 110 -7.01 -3.26 11.85
CA GLU A 110 -7.95 -3.85 10.90
C GLU A 110 -7.41 -3.83 9.46
N ASP A 111 -6.89 -2.69 9.03
CA ASP A 111 -6.41 -2.52 7.65
C ASP A 111 -5.17 -3.39 7.35
N LEU A 112 -4.21 -3.46 8.27
CA LEU A 112 -3.04 -4.33 8.14
C LEU A 112 -3.43 -5.81 8.19
N ALA A 113 -4.39 -6.19 9.04
CA ALA A 113 -4.90 -7.55 9.09
C ALA A 113 -5.53 -7.98 7.75
N ILE A 114 -6.25 -7.09 7.06
CA ILE A 114 -6.79 -7.37 5.73
C ILE A 114 -5.66 -7.56 4.71
N LYS A 115 -4.69 -6.65 4.68
CA LYS A 115 -3.54 -6.70 3.77
C LYS A 115 -2.73 -7.98 3.94
N SER A 116 -2.41 -8.34 5.19
CA SER A 116 -1.62 -9.52 5.50
C SER A 116 -2.40 -10.81 5.21
N ASN A 117 -3.68 -10.88 5.55
CA ASN A 117 -4.51 -12.04 5.21
C ASN A 117 -4.66 -12.23 3.70
N TYR A 118 -4.78 -11.14 2.95
CA TYR A 118 -4.75 -11.18 1.50
C TYR A 118 -3.43 -11.77 0.97
N ILE A 119 -2.29 -11.29 1.48
CA ILE A 119 -0.97 -11.80 1.13
C ILE A 119 -0.81 -13.29 1.49
N ARG A 120 -1.24 -13.70 2.70
CA ARG A 120 -1.24 -15.10 3.13
C ARG A 120 -2.08 -15.99 2.21
N GLY A 121 -3.22 -15.49 1.74
CA GLY A 121 -4.08 -16.21 0.79
C GLY A 121 -3.49 -16.36 -0.62
N ARG A 122 -2.50 -15.53 -0.98
CA ARG A 122 -1.84 -15.56 -2.30
C ARG A 122 -0.49 -16.30 -2.28
N SER A 123 0.15 -16.46 -1.13
CA SER A 123 1.48 -17.08 -1.01
C SER A 123 1.54 -18.55 -1.43
N THR A 124 0.39 -19.22 -1.55
CA THR A 124 0.27 -20.62 -2.02
C THR A 124 0.19 -20.76 -3.54
N GLN A 125 0.15 -19.65 -4.28
CA GLN A 125 0.04 -19.67 -5.75
C GLN A 125 1.40 -19.88 -6.40
N ALA A 126 1.47 -20.68 -7.47
CA ALA A 126 2.72 -21.04 -8.16
C ALA A 126 3.45 -19.86 -8.83
N THR A 127 2.81 -18.69 -8.93
CA THR A 127 3.39 -17.50 -9.56
C THR A 127 2.99 -16.26 -8.78
N VAL A 128 3.69 -16.00 -7.68
CA VAL A 128 3.53 -14.79 -6.89
C VAL A 128 4.39 -13.67 -7.47
N SER A 129 3.83 -12.47 -7.55
CA SER A 129 4.56 -11.25 -7.86
C SER A 129 4.16 -10.13 -6.92
N ALA A 130 5.00 -9.10 -6.80
CA ALA A 130 4.67 -7.93 -5.99
C ALA A 130 3.35 -7.26 -6.45
N ALA A 131 3.02 -7.28 -7.73
CA ALA A 131 1.76 -6.75 -8.24
C ALA A 131 0.54 -7.49 -7.66
N ILE A 132 0.62 -8.83 -7.55
CA ILE A 132 -0.46 -9.65 -7.01
C ILE A 132 -0.67 -9.38 -5.51
N TYR A 133 0.39 -9.15 -4.75
CA TYR A 133 0.28 -8.80 -3.32
C TYR A 133 -0.21 -7.36 -3.12
N SER A 134 0.10 -6.46 -4.06
CA SER A 134 -0.16 -5.03 -3.92
C SER A 134 -1.59 -4.64 -4.27
N GLU A 135 -2.25 -5.37 -5.16
CA GLU A 135 -3.47 -4.92 -5.80
C GLU A 135 -4.51 -6.04 -5.88
N VAL A 136 -5.76 -5.65 -5.68
CA VAL A 136 -6.97 -6.45 -5.90
C VAL A 136 -7.69 -5.83 -7.10
N ALA A 137 -8.00 -6.64 -8.11
CA ALA A 137 -8.89 -6.22 -9.19
C ALA A 137 -10.32 -6.08 -8.64
N VAL A 138 -10.97 -4.96 -8.95
CA VAL A 138 -12.27 -4.58 -8.43
C VAL A 138 -13.17 -4.15 -9.56
N ASP A 139 -14.36 -4.74 -9.60
CA ASP A 139 -15.44 -4.38 -10.51
C ASP A 139 -16.60 -3.84 -9.67
N VAL A 140 -17.02 -2.61 -9.94
CA VAL A 140 -18.14 -1.97 -9.25
C VAL A 140 -19.32 -1.86 -10.18
N ARG A 141 -20.45 -2.43 -9.78
CA ARG A 141 -21.71 -2.31 -10.51
C ARG A 141 -22.59 -1.28 -9.84
N THR A 142 -22.88 -0.20 -10.56
CA THR A 142 -23.80 0.82 -10.09
C THR A 142 -25.22 0.45 -10.48
N MET A 143 -26.14 0.46 -9.51
CA MET A 143 -27.52 0.05 -9.71
C MET A 143 -28.49 1.12 -9.20
N LYS A 144 -29.54 1.37 -9.99
CA LYS A 144 -30.68 2.24 -9.66
C LYS A 144 -31.98 1.53 -9.99
N ASN A 145 -32.90 1.45 -9.03
CA ASN A 145 -34.21 0.80 -9.22
C ASN A 145 -34.13 -0.62 -9.80
N GLY A 146 -33.11 -1.40 -9.43
CA GLY A 146 -32.90 -2.77 -9.92
C GLY A 146 -32.25 -2.88 -11.30
N GLY A 147 -31.96 -1.76 -11.98
CA GLY A 147 -31.23 -1.72 -13.24
C GLY A 147 -29.79 -1.25 -13.07
N GLU A 148 -28.88 -1.83 -13.85
CA GLU A 148 -27.50 -1.35 -14.03
C GLU A 148 -27.50 0.02 -14.73
N ILE A 149 -26.67 0.97 -14.26
CA ILE A 149 -26.63 2.35 -14.78
C ILE A 149 -25.20 2.89 -14.92
N ASP A 150 -24.94 3.54 -16.05
CA ASP A 150 -23.67 4.21 -16.37
C ASP A 150 -23.61 5.66 -15.85
N GLY A 151 -22.47 6.33 -16.05
CA GLY A 151 -22.32 7.78 -15.83
C GLY A 151 -21.72 8.17 -14.49
N TYR A 152 -21.46 7.21 -13.60
CA TYR A 152 -20.90 7.45 -12.27
C TYR A 152 -19.38 7.24 -12.27
N ILE A 153 -18.64 8.20 -11.71
CA ILE A 153 -17.25 8.00 -11.32
C ILE A 153 -17.25 7.32 -9.96
N ILE A 154 -16.51 6.22 -9.84
CA ILE A 154 -16.33 5.54 -8.56
C ILE A 154 -15.03 6.00 -7.90
N GLY A 155 -15.14 6.43 -6.65
CA GLY A 155 -14.02 6.86 -5.84
C GLY A 155 -13.84 5.98 -4.61
N PHE A 156 -12.62 5.89 -4.10
CA PHE A 156 -12.28 5.20 -2.86
C PHE A 156 -11.35 6.06 -2.01
N SER A 157 -11.66 6.15 -0.73
CA SER A 157 -10.76 6.66 0.30
C SER A 157 -10.63 5.63 1.41
N PRO A 158 -9.46 5.46 2.03
CA PRO A 158 -9.39 4.57 3.18
C PRO A 158 -10.32 5.08 4.30
N ARG A 159 -10.87 4.17 5.11
CA ARG A 159 -12.01 4.43 6.00
C ARG A 159 -11.88 5.68 6.89
N HIS A 160 -10.70 5.96 7.43
CA HIS A 160 -10.48 7.10 8.32
C HIS A 160 -10.54 8.46 7.58
N MET A 161 -10.47 8.46 6.24
CA MET A 161 -10.65 9.63 5.37
C MET A 161 -12.09 9.75 4.84
N ALA A 162 -13.03 9.01 5.44
CA ALA A 162 -14.43 9.12 5.08
C ALA A 162 -14.92 10.58 5.10
N GLY A 163 -15.71 10.95 4.10
CA GLY A 163 -16.21 12.31 3.94
C GLY A 163 -15.31 13.24 3.13
N SER A 164 -14.05 12.89 2.84
CA SER A 164 -13.17 13.68 1.97
C SER A 164 -13.37 13.36 0.48
N ASP A 165 -12.64 14.06 -0.38
CA ASP A 165 -12.47 13.67 -1.78
C ASP A 165 -11.82 12.27 -1.89
N PRO A 166 -12.13 11.50 -2.94
CA PRO A 166 -11.53 10.19 -3.14
C PRO A 166 -10.02 10.26 -3.37
N LEU A 167 -9.28 9.43 -2.66
CA LEU A 167 -7.84 9.24 -2.88
C LEU A 167 -7.57 8.49 -4.20
N ILE A 168 -8.41 7.51 -4.53
CA ILE A 168 -8.34 6.73 -5.77
C ILE A 168 -9.66 6.89 -6.53
N LYS A 169 -9.59 7.13 -7.84
CA LYS A 169 -10.77 7.29 -8.71
C LYS A 169 -10.67 6.37 -9.91
N PHE A 170 -11.75 5.66 -10.20
CA PHE A 170 -11.94 4.96 -11.47
C PHE A 170 -12.53 5.98 -12.44
N ASN A 171 -11.66 6.65 -13.20
CA ASN A 171 -12.01 7.78 -14.07
C ASN A 171 -12.74 7.37 -15.37
N ASN A 172 -13.37 6.19 -15.38
CA ASN A 172 -14.17 5.70 -16.48
C ASN A 172 -15.62 5.52 -15.99
N PRO A 173 -16.56 6.38 -16.42
CA PRO A 173 -17.94 6.35 -15.96
C PRO A 173 -18.77 5.25 -16.67
N THR A 174 -18.20 4.06 -16.80
CA THR A 174 -18.83 2.85 -17.33
C THR A 174 -19.40 1.99 -16.20
N ASN A 175 -20.30 1.09 -16.56
CA ASN A 175 -20.79 0.04 -15.69
C ASN A 175 -20.54 -1.36 -16.31
N PRO A 176 -19.78 -2.25 -15.66
CA PRO A 176 -19.06 -2.02 -14.40
C PRO A 176 -17.96 -0.95 -14.53
N SER A 177 -17.65 -0.31 -13.41
CA SER A 177 -16.45 0.52 -13.25
C SER A 177 -15.33 -0.39 -12.74
N GLU A 178 -14.30 -0.56 -13.56
CA GLU A 178 -13.20 -1.50 -13.30
C GLU A 178 -11.93 -0.75 -12.87
N GLY A 179 -11.20 -1.35 -11.95
CA GLY A 179 -9.89 -0.84 -11.53
C GLY A 179 -9.19 -1.78 -10.57
N SER A 180 -8.15 -1.28 -9.91
CA SER A 180 -7.49 -2.01 -8.84
C SER A 180 -7.25 -1.13 -7.62
N LEU A 181 -7.25 -1.76 -6.46
CA LEU A 181 -7.02 -1.12 -5.18
C LEU A 181 -6.10 -2.00 -4.32
N PRO A 182 -5.30 -1.40 -3.43
CA PRO A 182 -4.69 -2.15 -2.34
C PRO A 182 -5.77 -2.86 -1.50
N PRO A 183 -5.50 -4.06 -0.97
CA PRO A 183 -6.40 -4.69 -0.01
C PRO A 183 -6.54 -3.79 1.23
N GLY A 184 -7.75 -3.67 1.80
CA GLY A 184 -8.01 -2.77 2.93
C GLY A 184 -9.49 -2.40 3.10
N ARG A 185 -9.77 -1.50 4.04
CA ARG A 185 -11.11 -0.92 4.24
C ARG A 185 -11.22 0.46 3.60
N TYR A 186 -12.29 0.67 2.85
CA TYR A 186 -12.53 1.90 2.11
C TYR A 186 -13.94 2.43 2.32
N GLU A 187 -14.07 3.75 2.30
CA GLU A 187 -15.29 4.41 1.88
C GLU A 187 -15.30 4.50 0.34
N MET A 188 -16.22 3.78 -0.28
CA MET A 188 -16.55 3.91 -1.69
C MET A 188 -17.55 5.05 -1.90
N MET A 189 -17.32 5.84 -2.94
CA MET A 189 -18.17 6.98 -3.32
C MET A 189 -18.64 6.81 -4.77
N ALA A 190 -19.92 7.01 -5.02
CA ALA A 190 -20.44 7.22 -6.38
C ALA A 190 -20.59 8.72 -6.64
N ILE A 191 -20.01 9.19 -7.73
CA ILE A 191 -19.93 10.61 -8.07
C ILE A 191 -20.60 10.84 -9.43
N LEU A 192 -21.59 11.72 -9.47
CA LEU A 192 -22.29 12.16 -10.68
C LEU A 192 -22.23 13.68 -10.77
N ASN A 193 -21.82 14.23 -11.91
CA ASN A 193 -21.70 15.68 -12.13
C ASN A 193 -20.89 16.39 -11.01
N ASN A 194 -19.76 15.78 -10.61
CA ASN A 194 -18.89 16.23 -9.52
C ASN A 194 -19.54 16.29 -8.13
N GLN A 195 -20.69 15.67 -7.93
CA GLN A 195 -21.35 15.54 -6.64
C GLN A 195 -21.31 14.08 -6.16
N VAL A 196 -20.90 13.87 -4.91
CA VAL A 196 -21.02 12.57 -4.26
C VAL A 196 -22.49 12.31 -3.99
N VAL A 197 -23.07 11.30 -4.66
CA VAL A 197 -24.49 10.93 -4.51
C VAL A 197 -24.71 9.75 -3.58
N GLN A 198 -23.67 8.94 -3.37
CA GLN A 198 -23.70 7.76 -2.50
C GLN A 198 -22.34 7.55 -1.84
N ARG A 199 -22.38 7.09 -0.59
CA ARG A 199 -21.21 6.60 0.17
C ARG A 199 -21.52 5.21 0.72
N GLN A 200 -20.54 4.32 0.69
CA GLN A 200 -20.69 2.95 1.17
C GLN A 200 -19.35 2.44 1.70
N GLU A 201 -19.32 1.88 2.91
CA GLU A 201 -18.13 1.18 3.38
C GLU A 201 -17.98 -0.16 2.66
N VAL A 202 -16.78 -0.43 2.15
CA VAL A 202 -16.44 -1.68 1.48
C VAL A 202 -15.10 -2.19 1.99
N SER A 203 -14.94 -3.51 1.99
CA SER A 203 -13.67 -4.15 2.31
C SER A 203 -13.16 -4.89 1.08
N ILE A 204 -11.91 -4.64 0.72
CA ILE A 204 -11.27 -5.16 -0.48
C ILE A 204 -10.20 -6.18 -0.08
N GLY A 205 -10.25 -7.38 -0.65
CA GLY A 205 -9.24 -8.42 -0.42
C GLY A 205 -9.45 -9.30 0.81
N ILE A 206 -10.55 -9.12 1.57
CA ILE A 206 -10.97 -10.07 2.61
C ILE A 206 -11.28 -11.40 1.92
N LEU A 207 -10.55 -12.47 2.26
CA LEU A 207 -10.64 -13.83 1.68
C LEU A 207 -10.06 -14.02 0.26
N GLY A 208 -9.19 -13.12 -0.22
CA GLY A 208 -8.58 -13.30 -1.55
C GLY A 208 -9.57 -13.20 -2.70
N GLN A 209 -10.73 -12.56 -2.46
CA GLN A 209 -11.82 -12.33 -3.41
C GLN A 209 -11.28 -11.87 -4.77
N LYS A 210 -11.18 -12.84 -5.67
CA LYS A 210 -11.55 -12.65 -7.06
C LYS A 210 -12.99 -13.15 -7.14
N GLY A 211 -13.94 -12.33 -7.56
CA GLY A 211 -15.09 -12.89 -8.27
C GLY A 211 -16.45 -12.29 -8.02
N GLU A 212 -16.68 -11.53 -6.95
CA GLU A 212 -17.98 -10.86 -6.78
C GLU A 212 -17.86 -9.35 -7.00
N PRO A 213 -18.66 -8.78 -7.92
CA PRO A 213 -18.69 -7.36 -8.14
C PRO A 213 -19.24 -6.64 -6.90
N ILE A 214 -18.69 -5.48 -6.59
CA ILE A 214 -19.21 -4.61 -5.54
C ILE A 214 -20.49 -3.96 -6.09
N ILE A 215 -21.61 -4.17 -5.42
CA ILE A 215 -22.87 -3.50 -5.77
C ILE A 215 -22.91 -2.14 -5.08
N CYS A 216 -23.03 -1.08 -5.88
CA CYS A 216 -23.24 0.30 -5.45
C CYS A 216 -24.69 0.71 -5.76
N LEU A 217 -25.52 0.82 -4.73
CA LEU A 217 -26.90 1.26 -4.86
C LEU A 217 -26.96 2.79 -4.83
N VAL A 218 -27.36 3.42 -5.94
CA VAL A 218 -27.53 4.88 -6.03
C VAL A 218 -29.01 5.27 -5.96
N PRO A 219 -29.34 6.42 -5.36
CA PRO A 219 -30.71 6.92 -5.27
C PRO A 219 -31.28 7.36 -6.63
#